data_AF-A0A351FJV1-F1
#
_entry.id   AF-A0A351FJV1-F1
#
_cell.length_a   1.000
_cell.length_b   1.000
_cell.length_c   1.000
_cell.angle_alpha   90.00
_cell.angle_beta   90.00
_cell.angle_gamma   90.00
#
_symmetry.space_group_name_H-M   'P 1'
#
loop_
_entity.id
_entity.type
_entity.pdbx_description
1 polymer ?
#
loop_
_entity_poly.entity_id
_entity_poly.type
_entity_poly.pdbx_seq_one_letter_code
_entity_poly.pdbx_strand_id
1 'polypeptide(L)'
;EVKAWELVEQTADLNVFPAGELKRIAIAMGVDVTGCLEKSEFVKSIAAKRDNGKEAWLVRKRKRGAEEEIAARQRKKLAELRNEEAKREADEGAQASAKQFAASQVAAWARNADLRLFLQRCGITVEGTGRTKKALAGAYKRAMLKFHPDRTQKDSTEQRILAAEVTKWITHAWQNLS
;
A
#
# COMPACT_ATOMS: atom_id res chain seq x y z
N GLU A 1 -9.59 32.53 18.19
CA GLU A 1 -9.03 32.18 19.52
C GLU A 1 -7.58 31.67 19.49
N VAL A 2 -7.29 30.47 18.97
CA VAL A 2 -5.96 29.85 19.16
C VAL A 2 -4.81 30.67 18.59
N LYS A 3 -4.93 31.13 17.34
CA LYS A 3 -3.95 32.02 16.72
C LYS A 3 -3.74 33.33 17.51
N ALA A 4 -4.79 33.86 18.14
CA ALA A 4 -4.69 35.08 18.93
C ALA A 4 -3.93 34.85 20.24
N TRP A 5 -4.18 33.71 20.91
CA TRP A 5 -3.39 33.30 22.06
C TRP A 5 -1.92 33.00 21.72
N GLU A 6 -1.64 32.34 20.58
CA GLU A 6 -0.26 32.11 20.12
C GLU A 6 0.47 33.43 19.85
N LEU A 7 -0.20 34.36 19.17
CA LEU A 7 0.35 35.68 18.87
C LEU A 7 0.68 36.47 20.13
N VAL A 8 -0.23 36.46 21.12
CA VAL A 8 -0.06 37.16 22.41
C VAL A 8 0.95 36.47 23.33
N GLU A 9 1.13 35.15 23.21
CA GLU A 9 2.15 34.39 23.93
C GLU A 9 3.55 34.65 23.36
N GLN A 10 3.68 34.72 22.03
CA GLN A 10 4.95 34.96 21.33
C GLN A 10 5.40 36.42 21.40
N THR A 11 4.47 37.36 21.62
CA THR A 11 4.75 38.80 21.63
C THR A 11 4.83 39.32 23.07
N ALA A 12 6.04 39.64 23.53
CA ALA A 12 6.26 40.17 24.88
C ALA A 12 5.64 41.57 25.07
N ASP A 13 5.86 42.48 24.11
CA ASP A 13 5.29 43.83 24.12
C ASP A 13 4.13 43.95 23.13
N LEU A 14 2.91 44.08 23.64
CA LEU A 14 1.70 44.22 22.84
C LEU A 14 1.55 45.62 22.21
N ASN A 15 2.37 46.61 22.62
CA ASN A 15 2.33 47.94 22.02
C ASN A 15 2.81 47.96 20.56
N VAL A 16 3.44 46.89 20.07
CA VAL A 16 3.80 46.75 18.66
C VAL A 16 2.58 46.69 17.74
N PHE A 17 1.43 46.24 18.25
CA PHE A 17 0.21 46.12 17.46
C PHE A 17 -0.56 47.45 17.39
N PRO A 18 -1.18 47.78 16.25
CA PRO A 18 -2.12 48.89 16.16
C PRO A 18 -3.41 48.61 16.95
N ALA A 19 -4.10 49.66 17.40
CA ALA A 19 -5.30 49.52 18.24
C ALA A 19 -6.41 48.67 17.61
N GLY A 20 -6.61 48.77 16.29
CA GLY A 20 -7.58 47.94 15.57
C GLY A 20 -7.22 46.45 15.54
N GLU A 21 -5.93 46.11 15.58
CA GLU A 21 -5.47 44.72 15.68
C GLU A 21 -5.58 44.21 17.12
N LEU A 22 -5.23 45.03 18.11
CA LEU A 22 -5.43 44.71 19.52
C LEU A 22 -6.92 44.45 19.84
N LYS A 23 -7.84 45.23 19.28
CA LYS A 23 -9.27 44.99 19.40
C LYS A 23 -9.69 43.63 18.82
N ARG A 24 -9.18 43.26 17.63
CA ARG A 24 -9.46 41.95 17.01
C ARG A 24 -8.90 40.80 17.84
N ILE A 25 -7.67 40.94 18.37
CA ILE A 25 -7.03 39.96 19.25
C ILE A 25 -7.83 39.79 20.55
N ALA A 26 -8.21 40.89 21.20
CA ALA A 26 -9.00 40.89 22.43
C ALA A 26 -10.34 40.14 22.24
N ILE A 27 -11.09 40.48 21.19
CA ILE A 27 -12.34 39.79 20.84
C ILE A 27 -12.08 38.30 20.58
N ALA A 28 -11.05 37.97 19.80
CA ALA A 28 -10.72 36.59 19.47
C ALA A 28 -10.29 35.76 20.69
N MET A 29 -9.79 36.39 21.76
CA MET A 29 -9.46 35.76 23.05
C MET A 29 -10.63 35.74 24.05
N GLY A 30 -11.79 36.32 23.70
CA GLY A 30 -12.93 36.44 24.60
C GLY A 30 -12.67 37.40 25.77
N VAL A 31 -11.97 38.51 25.48
CA VAL A 31 -11.83 39.65 26.39
C VAL A 31 -13.01 40.58 26.16
N ASP A 32 -13.64 41.03 27.24
CA ASP A 32 -14.65 42.09 27.14
C ASP A 32 -13.94 43.42 26.81
N VAL A 33 -14.33 44.02 25.70
CA VAL A 33 -13.76 45.28 25.20
C VAL A 33 -14.70 46.46 25.43
N THR A 34 -15.84 46.23 26.10
CA THR A 34 -16.83 47.26 26.41
C THR A 34 -16.20 48.28 27.36
N GLY A 35 -15.92 49.48 26.86
CA GLY A 35 -15.26 50.55 27.62
C GLY A 35 -13.76 50.72 27.35
N CYS A 36 -13.14 49.91 26.49
CA CYS A 36 -11.77 50.17 26.02
C CYS A 36 -11.80 51.22 24.89
N LEU A 37 -11.42 52.46 25.20
CA LEU A 37 -11.32 53.59 24.28
C LEU A 37 -9.87 53.82 23.83
N GLU A 38 -8.90 53.53 24.70
CA GLU A 38 -7.48 53.74 24.42
C GLU A 38 -6.74 52.45 24.06
N LYS A 39 -5.69 52.57 23.25
CA LYS A 39 -4.76 51.48 22.94
C LYS A 39 -4.19 50.84 24.22
N SER A 40 -3.86 51.67 25.21
CA SER A 40 -3.32 51.27 26.50
C SER A 40 -4.26 50.33 27.27
N GLU A 41 -5.57 50.56 27.17
CA GLU A 41 -6.61 49.76 27.82
C GLU A 41 -6.75 48.39 27.14
N PHE A 42 -6.71 48.33 25.81
CA PHE A 42 -6.65 47.05 25.10
C PHE A 42 -5.43 46.22 25.49
N VAL A 43 -4.25 46.85 25.58
CA VAL A 43 -3.01 46.18 26.01
C VAL A 43 -3.17 45.62 27.43
N LYS A 44 -3.67 46.42 28.37
CA LYS A 44 -3.90 45.99 29.77
C LYS A 44 -4.88 44.82 29.85
N SER A 45 -6.01 44.91 29.15
CA SER A 45 -7.06 43.87 29.19
C SER A 45 -6.58 42.55 28.55
N ILE A 46 -5.83 42.62 27.45
CA ILE A 46 -5.23 41.43 26.81
C ILE A 46 -4.13 40.84 27.70
N ALA A 47 -3.27 41.67 28.31
CA ALA A 47 -2.23 41.21 29.23
C ALA A 47 -2.83 40.53 30.47
N ALA A 48 -3.86 41.12 31.09
CA ALA A 48 -4.57 40.52 32.21
C ALA A 48 -5.21 39.17 31.83
N LYS A 49 -5.82 39.06 30.64
CA LYS A 49 -6.37 37.80 30.14
C LYS A 49 -5.27 36.76 29.91
N ARG A 50 -4.14 37.17 29.31
CA ARG A 50 -2.97 36.32 29.08
C ARG A 50 -2.48 35.75 30.40
N ASP A 51 -2.19 36.61 31.37
CA ASP A 51 -1.55 36.21 32.62
C ASP A 51 -2.47 35.29 33.45
N ASN A 52 -3.77 35.58 33.48
CA ASN A 52 -4.76 34.75 34.20
C ASN A 52 -5.12 33.43 33.49
N GLY A 53 -4.97 33.36 32.16
CA GLY A 53 -5.42 32.23 31.36
C GLY A 53 -4.31 31.40 30.71
N LYS A 54 -3.04 31.81 30.84
CA LYS A 54 -1.88 31.21 30.16
C LYS A 54 -1.76 29.72 30.46
N GLU A 55 -1.75 29.31 31.72
CA GLU A 55 -1.58 27.91 32.10
C GLU A 55 -2.71 27.02 31.55
N ALA A 56 -3.96 27.45 31.71
CA ALA A 56 -5.11 26.74 31.18
C ALA A 56 -5.05 26.63 29.65
N TRP A 57 -4.58 27.67 28.96
CA TRP A 57 -4.40 27.65 27.52
C TRP A 57 -3.25 26.71 27.08
N LEU A 58 -2.10 26.73 27.78
CA LEU A 58 -0.96 25.84 27.50
C LEU A 58 -1.35 24.37 27.67
N VAL A 59 -2.14 24.04 28.70
CA VAL A 59 -2.70 22.69 28.89
C VAL A 59 -3.56 22.28 27.70
N ARG A 60 -4.48 23.16 27.26
CA ARG A 60 -5.33 22.89 26.08
C ARG A 60 -4.52 22.75 24.79
N LYS A 61 -3.48 23.57 24.60
CA LYS A 61 -2.56 23.51 23.46
C LYS A 61 -1.84 22.17 23.40
N ARG A 62 -1.27 21.71 24.53
CA ARG A 62 -0.62 20.39 24.63
C ARG A 62 -1.58 19.25 24.36
N LYS A 63 -2.78 19.29 24.96
CA LYS A 63 -3.81 18.26 24.75
C LYS A 63 -4.19 18.14 23.27
N ARG A 64 -4.41 19.28 22.60
CA ARG A 64 -4.70 19.30 21.16
C ARG A 64 -3.55 18.75 20.33
N GLY A 65 -2.31 19.15 20.62
CA GLY A 65 -1.14 18.63 19.91
C GLY A 65 -1.05 17.10 20.03
N ALA A 66 -1.30 16.55 21.22
CA ALA A 66 -1.34 15.10 21.43
C ALA A 66 -2.50 14.42 20.66
N GLU A 67 -3.69 15.01 20.66
CA GLU A 67 -4.85 14.51 19.91
C GLU A 67 -4.60 14.52 18.39
N GLU A 68 -4.03 15.61 17.86
CA GLU A 68 -3.67 15.75 16.46
C GLU A 68 -2.58 14.75 16.06
N GLU A 69 -1.61 14.51 16.92
CA GLU A 69 -0.56 13.50 16.70
C GLU A 69 -1.14 12.09 16.67
N ILE A 70 -2.03 11.75 17.61
CA ILE A 70 -2.74 10.45 17.62
C ILE A 70 -3.57 10.29 16.34
N ALA A 71 -4.32 11.33 15.95
CA ALA A 71 -5.11 11.31 14.73
C ALA A 71 -4.23 11.18 13.48
N ALA A 72 -3.06 11.84 13.44
CA ALA A 72 -2.10 11.72 12.35
C ALA A 72 -1.54 10.29 12.25
N ARG A 73 -1.19 9.67 13.38
CA ARG A 73 -0.73 8.27 13.44
C ARG A 73 -1.83 7.31 12.96
N GLN A 74 -3.07 7.50 13.39
CA GLN A 74 -4.21 6.69 12.94
C GLN A 74 -4.43 6.81 11.42
N ARG A 75 -4.40 8.03 10.88
CA ARG A 75 -4.51 8.25 9.42
C ARG A 75 -3.38 7.58 8.65
N LYS A 76 -2.15 7.69 9.14
CA LYS A 76 -0.98 7.05 8.53
C LYS A 76 -1.11 5.53 8.52
N LYS A 77 -1.45 4.93 9.66
CA LYS A 77 -1.65 3.47 9.78
C LYS A 77 -2.76 2.97 8.84
N LEU A 78 -3.88 3.72 8.74
CA LEU A 78 -4.97 3.35 7.83
C LEU A 78 -4.54 3.45 6.36
N ALA A 79 -3.73 4.44 6.00
CA ALA A 79 -3.20 4.57 4.64
C ALA A 79 -2.21 3.43 4.30
N GLU A 80 -1.37 3.03 5.25
CA GLU A 80 -0.47 1.88 5.11
C GLU A 80 -1.26 0.59 4.88
N LEU A 81 -2.28 0.32 5.70
CA LEU A 81 -3.14 -0.86 5.55
C LEU A 81 -3.84 -0.89 4.18
N ARG A 82 -4.38 0.24 3.71
CA ARG A 82 -5.00 0.33 2.39
C ARG A 82 -4.01 0.06 1.26
N ASN A 83 -2.78 0.53 1.40
CA ASN A 83 -1.74 0.30 0.41
C ASN A 83 -1.31 -1.18 0.39
N GLU A 84 -1.18 -1.81 1.56
CA GLU A 84 -0.90 -3.23 1.68
C GLU A 84 -2.03 -4.09 1.08
N GLU A 85 -3.28 -3.73 1.35
CA GLU A 85 -4.45 -4.40 0.79
C GLU A 85 -4.51 -4.27 -0.73
N ALA A 86 -4.34 -3.06 -1.27
CA ALA A 86 -4.31 -2.83 -2.71
C ALA A 86 -3.17 -3.59 -3.39
N LYS A 87 -1.99 -3.67 -2.76
CA LYS A 87 -0.87 -4.47 -3.26
C LYS A 87 -1.22 -5.96 -3.27
N ARG A 88 -1.83 -6.48 -2.19
CA ARG A 88 -2.24 -7.88 -2.10
C ARG A 88 -3.27 -8.22 -3.18
N GLU A 89 -4.28 -7.38 -3.37
CA GLU A 89 -5.30 -7.57 -4.41
C GLU A 89 -4.67 -7.56 -5.82
N ALA A 90 -3.72 -6.64 -6.08
CA ALA A 90 -3.01 -6.60 -7.35
C ALA A 90 -2.15 -7.87 -7.59
N ASP A 91 -1.43 -8.34 -6.56
CA ASP A 91 -0.63 -9.56 -6.62
C ASP A 91 -1.53 -10.80 -6.83
N GLU A 92 -2.67 -10.89 -6.14
CA GLU A 92 -3.68 -11.95 -6.32
C GLU A 92 -4.27 -11.92 -7.74
N GLY A 93 -4.62 -10.73 -8.24
CA GLY A 93 -5.16 -10.55 -9.60
C GLY A 93 -4.16 -10.91 -10.70
N ALA A 94 -2.89 -10.54 -10.53
CA ALA A 94 -1.80 -10.92 -11.43
C ALA A 94 -1.58 -12.44 -11.41
N GLN A 95 -1.59 -13.06 -10.23
CA GLN A 95 -1.44 -14.51 -10.10
C GLN A 95 -2.62 -15.26 -10.73
N ALA A 96 -3.86 -14.78 -10.56
CA ALA A 96 -5.04 -15.37 -11.18
C ALA A 96 -4.99 -15.28 -12.71
N SER A 97 -4.59 -14.12 -13.25
CA SER A 97 -4.41 -13.90 -14.68
C SER A 97 -3.33 -14.81 -15.26
N ALA A 98 -2.20 -14.95 -14.57
CA ALA A 98 -1.12 -15.86 -14.96
C ALA A 98 -1.56 -17.33 -14.96
N LYS A 99 -2.35 -17.76 -13.97
CA LYS A 99 -2.94 -19.11 -13.94
C LYS A 99 -3.88 -19.35 -15.12
N GLN A 100 -4.75 -18.39 -15.42
CA GLN A 100 -5.67 -18.50 -16.56
C GLN A 100 -4.92 -18.55 -17.89
N PHE A 101 -3.90 -17.70 -18.06
CA PHE A 101 -3.04 -17.72 -19.23
C PHE A 101 -2.33 -19.07 -19.39
N ALA A 102 -1.69 -19.57 -18.33
CA ALA A 102 -1.03 -20.87 -18.32
C ALA A 102 -1.97 -22.02 -18.70
N ALA A 103 -3.17 -22.06 -18.09
CA ALA A 103 -4.18 -23.05 -18.40
C ALA A 103 -4.63 -22.98 -19.87
N SER A 104 -4.84 -21.77 -20.41
CA SER A 104 -5.22 -21.57 -21.81
C SER A 104 -4.12 -22.02 -22.78
N GLN A 105 -2.86 -21.75 -22.44
CA GLN A 105 -1.71 -22.15 -23.25
C GLN A 105 -1.51 -23.66 -23.25
N VAL A 106 -1.61 -24.31 -22.09
CA VAL A 106 -1.57 -25.77 -21.96
C VAL A 106 -2.74 -26.41 -22.70
N ALA A 107 -3.95 -25.86 -22.60
CA ALA A 107 -5.11 -26.34 -23.36
C ALA A 107 -4.90 -26.24 -24.87
N ALA A 108 -4.32 -25.13 -25.35
CA ALA A 108 -3.98 -24.96 -26.77
C ALA A 108 -2.95 -26.00 -27.24
N TRP A 109 -1.92 -26.28 -26.42
CA TRP A 109 -0.94 -27.32 -26.73
C TRP A 109 -1.53 -28.73 -26.67
N ALA A 110 -2.42 -29.00 -25.72
CA ALA A 110 -3.09 -30.29 -25.51
C ALA A 110 -4.18 -30.61 -26.55
N ARG A 111 -4.69 -29.59 -27.26
CA ARG A 111 -5.78 -29.77 -28.22
C ARG A 111 -5.43 -30.79 -29.30
N ASN A 112 -6.14 -31.93 -29.28
CA ASN A 112 -5.94 -33.07 -30.16
C ASN A 112 -4.49 -33.58 -30.18
N ALA A 113 -3.78 -33.50 -29.06
CA ALA A 113 -2.38 -33.92 -28.95
C ALA A 113 -2.23 -35.21 -28.15
N ASP A 114 -1.41 -36.13 -28.66
CA ASP A 114 -0.79 -37.18 -27.85
C ASP A 114 0.41 -36.60 -27.07
N LEU A 115 0.99 -37.39 -26.15
CA LEU A 115 2.13 -36.91 -25.34
C LEU A 115 3.27 -36.41 -26.23
N ARG A 116 3.54 -37.10 -27.34
CA ARG A 116 4.61 -36.72 -28.26
C ARG A 116 4.38 -35.34 -28.86
N LEU A 117 3.20 -35.10 -29.42
CA LEU A 117 2.85 -33.82 -30.05
C LEU A 117 2.83 -32.69 -29.02
N PHE A 118 2.32 -32.97 -27.81
CA PHE A 118 2.33 -32.00 -26.73
C PHE A 118 3.75 -31.60 -26.34
N LEU A 119 4.66 -32.57 -26.16
CA LEU A 119 6.06 -32.32 -25.84
C LEU A 119 6.73 -31.42 -26.90
N GLN A 120 6.47 -31.68 -28.18
CA GLN A 120 6.98 -30.83 -29.26
C GLN A 120 6.41 -29.40 -29.19
N ARG A 121 5.11 -29.26 -28.92
CA ARG A 121 4.43 -27.95 -28.82
C ARG A 121 4.90 -27.10 -27.64
N CYS A 122 5.27 -27.71 -26.52
CA CYS A 122 5.89 -27.00 -25.39
C CYS A 122 7.42 -26.84 -25.52
N GLY A 123 7.98 -27.15 -26.70
CA GLY A 123 9.38 -26.91 -27.03
C GLY A 123 10.35 -27.94 -26.45
N ILE A 124 9.90 -29.20 -26.28
CA ILE A 124 10.75 -30.34 -25.95
C ILE A 124 11.05 -31.13 -27.21
N THR A 125 12.34 -31.29 -27.51
CA THR A 125 12.78 -32.13 -28.63
C THR A 125 12.43 -33.59 -28.37
N VAL A 126 11.75 -34.24 -29.33
CA VAL A 126 11.43 -35.67 -29.31
C VAL A 126 12.15 -36.36 -30.46
N GLU A 127 13.03 -37.31 -30.14
CA GLU A 127 13.82 -38.08 -31.10
C GLU A 127 13.07 -39.36 -31.51
N GLY A 128 13.27 -39.83 -32.75
CA GLY A 128 12.59 -41.02 -33.30
C GLY A 128 11.10 -40.79 -33.62
N THR A 129 10.35 -41.85 -33.93
CA THR A 129 8.90 -41.80 -34.31
C THR A 129 7.97 -42.54 -33.35
N GLY A 130 8.52 -43.22 -32.33
CA GLY A 130 7.74 -44.05 -31.41
C GLY A 130 6.82 -43.26 -30.48
N ARG A 131 5.71 -43.89 -30.10
CA ARG A 131 4.70 -43.35 -29.16
C ARG A 131 4.65 -44.10 -27.82
N THR A 132 5.51 -45.09 -27.60
CA THR A 132 5.51 -45.89 -26.35
C THR A 132 6.27 -45.18 -25.23
N LYS A 133 6.05 -45.59 -23.98
CA LYS A 133 6.85 -45.12 -22.82
C LYS A 133 8.35 -45.21 -23.09
N LYS A 134 8.83 -46.34 -23.64
CA LYS A 134 10.26 -46.54 -23.94
C LYS A 134 10.79 -45.52 -24.95
N ALA A 135 10.03 -45.23 -26.00
CA ALA A 135 10.43 -44.26 -27.02
C ALA A 135 10.43 -42.81 -26.49
N LEU A 136 9.49 -42.47 -25.59
CA LEU A 136 9.33 -41.11 -25.08
C LEU A 136 10.11 -40.83 -23.79
N ALA A 137 10.75 -41.83 -23.17
CA ALA A 137 11.44 -41.69 -21.89
C ALA A 137 12.50 -40.57 -21.87
N GLY A 138 13.28 -40.43 -22.95
CA GLY A 138 14.27 -39.36 -23.07
C GLY A 138 13.63 -37.97 -23.11
N ALA A 139 12.56 -37.82 -23.89
CA ALA A 139 11.83 -36.56 -24.00
C ALA A 139 11.10 -36.21 -22.68
N TYR A 140 10.50 -37.19 -22.01
CA TYR A 140 9.87 -37.01 -20.70
C TYR A 140 10.87 -36.49 -19.66
N LYS A 141 12.07 -37.08 -19.58
CA LYS A 141 13.14 -36.61 -18.68
C LYS A 141 13.53 -35.15 -18.99
N ARG A 142 13.71 -34.80 -20.27
CA ARG A 142 13.99 -33.42 -20.68
C ARG A 142 12.89 -32.45 -20.27
N ALA A 143 11.62 -32.87 -20.40
CA ALA A 143 10.48 -32.08 -19.98
C ALA A 143 10.48 -31.83 -18.47
N MET A 144 10.77 -32.86 -17.65
CA MET A 144 10.87 -32.70 -16.20
C MET A 144 12.07 -31.82 -15.80
N LEU A 145 13.19 -31.87 -16.52
CA LEU A 145 14.30 -30.95 -16.25
C LEU A 145 13.95 -29.48 -16.52
N LYS A 146 13.02 -29.22 -17.45
CA LYS A 146 12.59 -27.86 -17.82
C LYS A 146 11.43 -27.34 -16.97
N PHE A 147 10.43 -28.18 -16.67
CA PHE A 147 9.15 -27.74 -16.13
C PHE A 147 8.87 -28.22 -14.69
N HIS A 148 9.71 -29.08 -14.10
CA HIS A 148 9.44 -29.57 -12.76
C HIS A 148 9.48 -28.42 -11.73
N PRO A 149 8.53 -28.35 -10.78
CA PRO A 149 8.44 -27.25 -9.81
C PRO A 149 9.74 -26.96 -9.05
N ASP A 150 10.51 -28.00 -8.69
CA ASP A 150 11.81 -27.84 -8.02
C ASP A 150 12.88 -27.17 -8.88
N ARG A 151 12.78 -27.27 -10.21
CA ARG A 151 13.73 -26.66 -11.15
C ARG A 151 13.38 -25.21 -11.47
N THR A 152 12.10 -24.86 -11.39
CA THR A 152 11.60 -23.53 -11.74
C THR A 152 11.46 -22.59 -10.52
N GLN A 153 11.87 -22.99 -9.30
CA GLN A 153 11.68 -22.17 -8.09
C GLN A 153 12.25 -20.74 -8.19
N LYS A 154 13.35 -20.59 -8.95
CA LYS A 154 14.04 -19.31 -9.19
C LYS A 154 13.50 -18.52 -10.39
N ASP A 155 12.59 -19.11 -11.15
CA ASP A 155 12.00 -18.47 -12.32
C ASP A 155 10.91 -17.47 -11.91
N SER A 156 10.46 -16.66 -12.87
CA SER A 156 9.34 -15.74 -12.66
C SER A 156 8.07 -16.48 -12.23
N THR A 157 7.18 -15.81 -11.50
CA THR A 157 5.90 -16.36 -11.04
C THR A 157 5.08 -16.94 -12.19
N GLU A 158 5.06 -16.26 -13.34
CA GLU A 158 4.36 -16.72 -14.55
C GLU A 158 4.95 -18.02 -15.10
N GLN A 159 6.27 -18.09 -15.23
CA GLN A 159 6.96 -19.29 -15.70
C GLN A 159 6.76 -20.47 -14.74
N ARG A 160 6.78 -20.22 -13.43
CA ARG A 160 6.49 -21.24 -12.40
C ARG A 160 5.09 -21.80 -12.51
N ILE A 161 4.10 -20.92 -12.69
CA ILE A 161 2.69 -21.31 -12.85
C ILE A 161 2.52 -22.13 -14.13
N LEU A 162 3.10 -21.67 -15.24
CA LEU A 162 3.06 -22.41 -16.51
C LEU A 162 3.72 -23.78 -16.38
N ALA A 163 4.91 -23.84 -15.77
CA ALA A 163 5.65 -25.07 -15.57
C ALA A 163 4.88 -26.09 -14.71
N ALA A 164 4.16 -25.62 -13.69
CA ALA A 164 3.29 -26.48 -12.88
C ALA A 164 2.14 -27.08 -13.70
N GLU A 165 1.43 -26.28 -14.50
CA GLU A 165 0.34 -26.75 -15.36
C GLU A 165 0.84 -27.72 -16.45
N VAL A 166 1.99 -27.41 -17.07
CA VAL A 166 2.65 -28.29 -18.04
C VAL A 166 3.03 -29.62 -17.40
N THR A 167 3.64 -29.59 -16.21
CA THR A 167 4.05 -30.80 -15.49
C THR A 167 2.85 -31.67 -15.12
N LYS A 168 1.75 -31.06 -14.66
CA LYS A 168 0.48 -31.76 -14.38
C LYS A 168 -0.01 -32.52 -15.61
N TRP A 169 -0.07 -31.86 -16.76
CA TRP A 169 -0.52 -32.48 -18.01
C TRP A 169 0.41 -33.63 -18.46
N ILE A 170 1.71 -33.38 -18.49
CA ILE A 170 2.72 -34.36 -18.93
C ILE A 170 2.70 -35.60 -18.04
N THR A 171 2.60 -35.43 -16.72
CA THR A 171 2.60 -36.55 -15.76
C THR A 171 1.37 -37.42 -15.95
N HIS A 172 0.18 -36.81 -16.11
CA HIS A 172 -1.05 -37.53 -16.39
C HIS A 172 -0.98 -38.30 -17.72
N ALA A 173 -0.54 -37.64 -18.80
CA ALA A 173 -0.38 -38.28 -20.10
C ALA A 173 0.65 -39.43 -20.05
N TRP A 174 1.77 -39.25 -19.33
CA TRP A 174 2.80 -40.27 -19.13
C TRP A 174 2.28 -41.51 -18.40
N GLN A 175 1.48 -41.33 -17.35
CA GLN A 175 0.90 -42.45 -16.61
C GLN A 175 -0.02 -43.30 -17.50
N ASN A 176 -0.83 -42.65 -18.34
CA ASN A 176 -1.81 -43.28 -19.23
C ASN A 176 -1.24 -43.88 -20.52
N LEU A 177 0.07 -43.75 -20.76
CA LEU A 177 0.73 -44.41 -21.89
C LEU A 177 0.92 -45.91 -21.62
N SER A 178 0.51 -46.74 -22.57
CA SER A 178 0.81 -48.18 -22.61
C SER A 178 2.27 -48.44 -23.00
#